data_AF-R2QGN8-F1
#
_entry.id   AF-R2QGN8-F1
#
_cell.length_a   1.000
_cell.length_b   1.000
_cell.length_c   1.000
_cell.angle_alpha   90.00
_cell.angle_beta   90.00
_cell.angle_gamma   90.00
#
_symmetry.space_group_name_H-M   'P 1'
#
loop_
_entity.id
_entity.type
_entity.pdbx_description
1 polymer ?
#
loop_
_entity_poly.entity_id
_entity_poly.type
_entity_poly.pdbx_seq_one_letter_code
_entity_poly.pdbx_strand_id
1 'polypeptide(L)'
;MKKNISRDEVSKLLVTDPYFEKKHFGLKIVQSSVAIVGWMLVVLPFVWVLSPLFLGDLAHKLNLFTYVEEIQTLVFLMIFLSIAFLVILIFSIILTIWNNYRFRHLLQKKEMYDAKRVKKRQQLLSDDFEKRFGPKEEREAACYYLVKEEQNLDTHYVQDLYKKGDVDL
;
A
#
# COMPACT_ATOMS: atom_id res chain seq x y z
N MET A 1 25.22 18.94 0.84
CA MET A 1 24.77 19.91 -0.19
C MET A 1 23.96 19.15 -1.23
N LYS A 2 22.65 19.41 -1.35
CA LYS A 2 21.78 18.76 -2.33
C LYS A 2 22.12 19.36 -3.70
N LYS A 3 22.65 18.56 -4.63
CA LYS A 3 23.01 19.02 -5.98
C LYS A 3 21.71 19.44 -6.66
N ASN A 4 21.56 20.72 -7.01
CA ASN A 4 20.40 21.20 -7.76
C ASN A 4 20.58 20.75 -9.21
N ILE A 5 20.04 19.59 -9.54
CA ILE A 5 20.07 19.02 -10.88
C ILE A 5 19.05 19.80 -11.73
N SER A 6 19.50 20.31 -12.87
CA SER A 6 18.64 21.01 -13.83
C SER A 6 17.56 20.07 -14.36
N ARG A 7 16.34 20.55 -14.63
CA ARG A 7 15.26 19.74 -15.23
C ARG A 7 15.70 19.09 -16.55
N ASP A 8 16.59 19.73 -17.28
CA ASP A 8 17.14 19.23 -18.55
C ASP A 8 18.22 18.15 -18.36
N GLU A 9 18.87 18.12 -17.20
CA GLU A 9 19.79 17.02 -16.84
C GLU A 9 19.02 15.80 -16.34
N VAL A 10 17.94 16.03 -15.58
CA VAL A 10 17.03 14.95 -15.14
C VAL A 10 16.34 14.30 -16.34
N SER A 11 15.90 15.07 -17.34
CA SER A 11 15.24 14.52 -18.54
C SER A 11 16.14 13.64 -19.39
N LYS A 12 17.46 13.89 -19.43
CA LYS A 12 18.45 13.04 -20.11
C LYS A 12 18.78 11.75 -19.37
N LEU A 13 18.60 11.74 -18.05
CA LEU A 13 18.82 10.57 -17.19
C LEU A 13 17.62 9.63 -17.16
N LEU A 14 16.43 10.14 -17.43
CA LEU A 14 15.21 9.35 -17.53
C LEU A 14 15.12 8.74 -18.93
N VAL A 15 14.82 7.44 -19.00
CA VAL A 15 14.47 6.79 -20.26
C VAL A 15 13.17 7.40 -20.75
N THR A 16 13.25 8.28 -21.75
CA THR A 16 12.07 8.87 -22.36
C THR A 16 11.56 7.96 -23.48
N ASP A 17 10.31 7.53 -23.35
CA ASP A 17 9.64 6.73 -24.37
C ASP A 17 8.95 7.67 -25.39
N PRO A 18 9.34 7.64 -26.67
CA PRO A 18 8.73 8.45 -27.74
C PRO A 18 7.21 8.28 -27.85
N TYR A 19 6.64 7.16 -27.37
CA TYR A 19 5.20 6.95 -27.32
C TYR A 19 4.48 7.97 -26.42
N PHE A 20 5.08 8.41 -25.32
CA PHE A 20 4.44 9.33 -24.37
C PHE A 20 4.76 10.81 -24.63
N GLU A 21 5.70 11.10 -25.53
CA GLU A 21 6.10 12.46 -25.87
C GLU A 21 5.06 13.19 -26.75
N LYS A 22 5.07 14.53 -26.71
CA LYS A 22 4.21 15.37 -27.55
C LYS A 22 4.84 15.48 -28.95
N LYS A 23 4.03 15.30 -30.01
CA LYS A 23 4.33 15.38 -31.48
C LYS A 23 4.43 14.03 -32.23
N HIS A 24 4.65 12.89 -31.58
CA HIS A 24 4.78 11.59 -32.27
C HIS A 24 3.44 10.87 -32.52
N PHE A 25 2.47 11.53 -33.15
CA PHE A 25 1.11 10.98 -33.31
C PHE A 25 1.06 9.70 -34.16
N GLY A 26 1.83 9.63 -35.26
CA GLY A 26 1.89 8.44 -36.12
C GLY A 26 2.48 7.22 -35.39
N LEU A 27 3.56 7.41 -34.63
CA LEU A 27 4.19 6.34 -33.85
C LEU A 27 3.22 5.78 -32.80
N LYS A 28 2.46 6.66 -32.13
CA LYS A 28 1.46 6.25 -31.14
C LYS A 28 0.38 5.36 -31.75
N ILE A 29 -0.13 5.72 -32.93
CA ILE A 29 -1.15 4.91 -33.61
C ILE A 29 -0.59 3.53 -33.93
N VAL A 30 0.60 3.46 -34.56
CA VAL A 30 1.20 2.18 -34.93
C VAL A 30 1.47 1.31 -33.70
N GLN A 31 2.10 1.85 -32.65
CA GLN A 31 2.39 1.10 -31.43
C GLN A 31 1.11 0.66 -30.71
N SER A 32 0.08 1.51 -30.66
CA SER A 32 -1.23 1.14 -30.11
C SER A 32 -1.89 0.03 -30.91
N SER A 33 -1.89 0.13 -32.24
CA SER A 33 -2.46 -0.89 -33.11
C SER A 33 -1.72 -2.22 -32.99
N VAL A 34 -0.40 -2.22 -32.95
CA VAL A 34 0.42 -3.43 -32.75
C VAL A 34 0.12 -4.04 -31.38
N ALA A 35 0.00 -3.23 -30.32
CA ALA A 35 -0.36 -3.72 -29.00
C ALA A 35 -1.77 -4.34 -28.99
N ILE A 36 -2.76 -3.68 -29.60
CA ILE A 36 -4.13 -4.18 -29.71
C ILE A 36 -4.16 -5.49 -30.51
N VAL A 37 -3.46 -5.57 -31.64
CA VAL A 37 -3.37 -6.80 -32.44
C VAL A 37 -2.68 -7.92 -31.66
N GLY A 38 -1.59 -7.62 -30.96
CA GLY A 38 -0.90 -8.58 -30.08
C GLY A 38 -1.84 -9.13 -29.02
N TRP A 39 -2.60 -8.27 -28.35
CA TRP A 39 -3.61 -8.70 -27.38
C TRP A 39 -4.74 -9.50 -28.02
N MET A 40 -5.23 -9.12 -29.20
CA MET A 40 -6.23 -9.92 -29.93
C MET A 40 -5.70 -11.31 -30.23
N LEU A 41 -4.45 -11.47 -30.69
CA LEU A 41 -3.85 -12.78 -30.94
C LEU A 41 -3.73 -13.64 -29.68
N VAL A 42 -3.46 -13.02 -28.52
CA VAL A 42 -3.43 -13.72 -27.24
C VAL A 42 -4.83 -14.15 -26.80
N VAL A 43 -5.84 -13.30 -26.98
CA VAL A 43 -7.22 -13.53 -26.51
C VAL A 43 -7.99 -14.49 -27.42
N LEU A 44 -7.72 -14.47 -28.73
CA LEU A 44 -8.48 -15.21 -29.74
C LEU A 44 -8.52 -16.73 -29.48
N PRO A 45 -7.42 -17.42 -29.12
CA PRO A 45 -7.46 -18.84 -28.75
C PRO A 45 -8.40 -19.13 -27.57
N PHE A 46 -8.41 -18.27 -26.55
CA PHE A 46 -9.31 -18.45 -25.40
C PHE A 46 -10.76 -18.24 -25.79
N VAL A 47 -11.06 -17.19 -26.59
CA VAL A 47 -12.42 -16.94 -27.08
C VAL A 47 -12.89 -18.10 -27.96
N TRP A 48 -12.03 -18.63 -28.83
CA TRP A 48 -12.35 -19.77 -29.69
C TRP A 48 -12.72 -20.99 -28.86
N VAL A 49 -11.87 -21.36 -27.90
CA VAL A 49 -12.02 -22.55 -27.05
C VAL A 49 -13.20 -22.41 -26.07
N LEU A 50 -13.50 -21.21 -25.59
CA LEU A 50 -14.62 -20.94 -24.67
C LEU A 50 -15.94 -20.65 -25.39
N SER A 51 -15.92 -20.30 -26.67
CA SER A 51 -17.11 -19.93 -27.43
C SER A 51 -18.26 -20.95 -27.34
N PRO A 52 -18.05 -22.27 -27.36
CA PRO A 52 -19.13 -23.25 -27.27
C PRO A 52 -19.83 -23.25 -25.91
N LEU A 53 -19.11 -22.88 -24.84
CA LEU A 53 -19.65 -22.85 -23.47
C LEU A 53 -20.59 -21.66 -23.24
N PHE A 54 -20.34 -20.52 -23.91
CA PHE A 54 -21.09 -19.28 -23.69
C PHE A 54 -22.12 -18.98 -24.78
N LEU A 55 -21.88 -19.39 -26.04
CA LEU A 55 -22.71 -19.01 -27.19
C LEU A 55 -23.71 -20.09 -27.61
N GLY A 56 -23.62 -21.32 -27.08
CA GLY A 56 -24.57 -22.40 -27.38
C GLY A 56 -24.80 -22.61 -28.87
N ASP A 57 -26.05 -22.46 -29.32
CA ASP A 57 -26.47 -22.70 -30.72
C ASP A 57 -25.84 -21.72 -31.74
N LEU A 58 -25.41 -20.54 -31.30
CA LEU A 58 -24.68 -19.57 -32.14
C LEU A 58 -23.27 -20.05 -32.50
N ALA A 59 -22.60 -20.79 -31.62
CA ALA A 59 -21.29 -21.38 -31.91
C ALA A 59 -21.39 -22.43 -33.02
N HIS A 60 -22.52 -23.16 -33.06
CA HIS A 60 -22.81 -24.14 -34.10
C HIS A 60 -23.02 -23.50 -35.47
N LYS A 61 -23.72 -22.36 -35.54
CA LYS A 61 -23.90 -21.59 -36.79
C LYS A 61 -22.61 -20.95 -37.31
N LEU A 62 -21.66 -20.64 -36.42
CA LEU A 62 -20.38 -20.01 -36.75
C LEU A 62 -19.27 -21.04 -37.06
N ASN A 63 -19.58 -22.34 -37.09
CA ASN A 63 -18.61 -23.43 -37.25
C ASN A 63 -17.44 -23.37 -36.25
N LEU A 64 -17.68 -22.83 -35.06
CA LEU A 64 -16.70 -22.79 -33.96
C LEU A 64 -16.72 -24.15 -33.25
N PHE A 65 -16.39 -25.21 -33.99
CA PHE A 65 -16.38 -26.57 -33.45
C PHE A 65 -15.14 -26.77 -32.59
N THR A 66 -15.34 -26.98 -31.29
CA THR A 66 -14.40 -27.68 -30.43
C THR A 66 -14.72 -29.17 -30.47
N TYR A 67 -13.70 -30.02 -30.60
CA TYR A 67 -13.89 -31.47 -30.45
C TYR A 67 -14.42 -31.78 -29.04
N VAL A 68 -15.26 -32.80 -28.90
CA VAL A 68 -15.87 -33.21 -27.61
C VAL A 68 -14.79 -33.44 -26.53
N GLU A 69 -13.61 -33.91 -26.95
CA GLU A 69 -12.43 -34.12 -26.10
C GLU A 69 -11.86 -32.81 -25.50
N GLU A 70 -11.95 -31.70 -26.23
CA GLU A 70 -11.48 -30.39 -25.77
C GLU A 70 -12.39 -29.84 -24.68
N ILE A 71 -13.71 -29.96 -24.84
CA ILE A 71 -14.69 -29.55 -23.83
C ILE A 71 -14.51 -30.36 -22.54
N GLN A 72 -14.31 -31.68 -22.66
CA GLN A 72 -14.07 -32.53 -21.49
C GLN A 72 -12.81 -32.12 -20.74
N THR A 73 -11.72 -31.81 -21.46
CA THR A 73 -10.46 -31.35 -20.87
C THR A 73 -10.61 -29.99 -20.18
N LEU A 74 -11.36 -29.05 -20.77
CA LEU A 74 -11.65 -27.76 -20.16
C LEU A 74 -12.47 -27.90 -18.88
N VAL A 75 -13.51 -28.74 -18.89
CA VAL A 75 -14.33 -28.98 -17.70
C VAL A 75 -13.50 -29.61 -16.59
N PHE A 76 -12.64 -30.59 -16.92
CA PHE A 76 -11.70 -31.16 -15.96
C PHE A 76 -10.75 -30.09 -15.38
N LEU A 77 -10.17 -29.25 -16.23
CA LEU A 77 -9.27 -28.18 -15.80
C LEU A 77 -9.99 -27.17 -14.89
N MET A 78 -11.22 -26.78 -15.23
CA MET A 78 -12.04 -25.86 -14.44
C MET A 78 -12.38 -26.44 -13.07
N ILE A 79 -12.75 -27.72 -13.00
CA ILE A 79 -13.01 -28.42 -11.73
C ILE A 79 -11.72 -28.48 -10.90
N PHE A 80 -10.61 -28.90 -11.51
CA PHE A 80 -9.31 -28.99 -10.84
C PHE A 80 -8.88 -27.64 -10.26
N LEU A 81 -8.93 -26.57 -11.06
CA LEU A 81 -8.59 -25.21 -10.62
C LEU A 81 -9.52 -24.71 -9.52
N SER A 82 -10.81 -25.02 -9.60
CA SER A 82 -11.79 -24.63 -8.57
C SER A 82 -11.50 -25.30 -7.23
N ILE A 83 -11.15 -26.60 -7.24
CA ILE A 83 -10.74 -27.33 -6.04
C ILE A 83 -9.44 -26.77 -5.49
N ALA A 84 -8.43 -26.58 -6.34
CA ALA A 84 -7.14 -26.02 -5.94
C ALA A 84 -7.31 -24.62 -5.30
N PHE A 85 -8.14 -23.77 -5.90
CA PHE A 85 -8.48 -22.46 -5.35
C PHE A 85 -9.13 -22.57 -3.97
N LEU A 86 -10.10 -23.47 -3.78
CA LEU A 86 -10.74 -23.71 -2.49
C LEU A 86 -9.75 -24.15 -1.41
N VAL A 87 -8.83 -25.06 -1.75
CA VAL A 87 -7.77 -25.52 -0.84
C VAL A 87 -6.85 -24.37 -0.44
N ILE A 88 -6.39 -23.59 -1.42
CA ILE A 88 -5.52 -22.42 -1.16
C ILE A 88 -6.24 -21.39 -0.30
N LEU A 89 -7.52 -21.13 -0.57
CA LEU A 89 -8.34 -20.17 0.19
C LEU A 89 -8.47 -20.61 1.65
N ILE A 90 -8.86 -21.86 1.90
CA ILE A 90 -9.01 -22.42 3.24
C ILE A 90 -7.67 -22.37 3.98
N PHE A 91 -6.59 -22.80 3.33
CA PHE A 91 -5.25 -22.79 3.93
C PHE A 91 -4.80 -21.36 4.27
N SER A 92 -5.07 -20.41 3.38
CA SER A 92 -4.74 -18.99 3.59
C SER A 92 -5.51 -18.40 4.77
N ILE A 93 -6.79 -18.73 4.92
CA ILE A 93 -7.61 -18.32 6.08
C ILE A 93 -7.03 -18.91 7.37
N ILE A 94 -6.74 -20.22 7.39
CA ILE A 94 -6.17 -20.90 8.57
C ILE A 94 -4.82 -20.27 8.94
N LEU A 95 -3.92 -20.07 7.98
CA LEU A 95 -2.64 -19.43 8.21
C LEU A 95 -2.80 -17.99 8.72
N THR A 96 -3.75 -17.24 8.21
CA THR A 96 -4.01 -15.87 8.66
C THR A 96 -4.48 -15.85 10.12
N ILE A 97 -5.42 -16.73 10.47
CA ILE A 97 -5.90 -16.86 11.86
C ILE A 97 -4.75 -17.28 12.78
N TRP A 98 -3.97 -18.29 12.38
CA TRP A 98 -2.86 -18.79 13.18
C TRP A 98 -1.75 -17.74 13.34
N ASN A 99 -1.43 -17.01 12.27
CA ASN A 99 -0.46 -15.93 12.31
C ASN A 99 -0.92 -14.79 13.21
N ASN A 100 -2.19 -14.38 13.13
CA ASN A 100 -2.75 -13.35 14.00
C ASN A 100 -2.78 -13.78 15.47
N TYR A 101 -3.14 -15.04 15.75
CA TYR A 101 -3.09 -15.61 17.08
C TYR A 101 -1.65 -15.57 17.62
N ARG A 102 -0.69 -16.09 16.84
CA ARG A 102 0.73 -16.09 17.18
C ARG A 102 1.28 -14.68 17.40
N PHE A 103 0.89 -13.74 16.55
CA PHE A 103 1.30 -12.34 16.66
C PHE A 103 0.83 -11.72 17.97
N ARG A 104 -0.46 -11.86 18.31
CA ARG A 104 -1.00 -11.32 19.57
C ARG A 104 -0.39 -11.96 20.82
N HIS A 105 -0.18 -13.28 20.82
CA HIS A 105 0.24 -14.00 22.02
C HIS A 105 1.75 -14.08 22.22
N LEU A 106 2.55 -14.06 21.14
CA LEU A 106 4.02 -14.22 21.21
C LEU A 106 4.78 -12.95 20.85
N LEU A 107 4.32 -12.16 19.87
CA LEU A 107 5.06 -11.00 19.36
C LEU A 107 4.65 -9.70 20.06
N GLN A 108 3.36 -9.54 20.37
CA GLN A 108 2.82 -8.34 21.02
C GLN A 108 3.01 -8.30 22.54
N LYS A 109 3.47 -9.41 23.16
CA LYS A 109 3.59 -9.54 24.63
C LYS A 109 4.72 -8.71 25.25
N LYS A 110 5.42 -7.90 24.45
CA LYS A 110 6.47 -6.99 24.92
C LYS A 110 6.04 -5.58 24.55
N GLU A 111 5.36 -4.89 25.46
CA GLU A 111 5.33 -3.43 25.40
C GLU A 111 6.80 -2.98 25.36
N MET A 112 7.25 -2.45 24.23
CA MET A 112 8.64 -2.02 24.03
C MET A 112 8.99 -0.83 24.94
N TYR A 113 7.96 -0.16 25.49
CA TYR A 113 8.06 0.99 26.35
C TYR A 113 7.25 0.75 27.63
N ASP A 114 7.71 1.28 28.75
CA ASP A 114 6.98 1.24 30.01
C ASP A 114 5.84 2.28 29.97
N ALA A 115 4.59 1.81 29.84
CA ALA A 115 3.42 2.67 29.77
C ALA A 115 3.24 3.55 31.02
N LYS A 116 3.63 3.07 32.22
CA LYS A 116 3.57 3.87 33.46
C LYS A 116 4.58 5.01 33.40
N ARG A 117 5.78 4.73 32.92
CA ARG A 117 6.86 5.70 32.73
C ARG A 117 6.47 6.80 31.75
N VAL A 118 5.91 6.43 30.59
CA VAL A 118 5.43 7.40 29.58
C VAL A 118 4.34 8.30 30.15
N LYS A 119 3.36 7.72 30.86
CA LYS A 119 2.28 8.49 31.49
C LYS A 119 2.80 9.47 32.54
N LYS A 120 3.77 9.06 33.36
CA LYS A 120 4.41 9.93 34.37
C LYS A 120 5.17 11.08 33.71
N ARG A 121 5.91 10.84 32.61
CA ARG A 121 6.56 11.90 31.83
C ARG A 121 5.57 12.90 31.25
N GLN A 122 4.46 12.40 30.70
CA GLN A 122 3.42 13.25 30.14
C GLN A 122 2.79 14.15 31.20
N GLN A 123 2.53 13.62 32.40
CA GLN A 123 2.03 14.40 33.53
C GLN A 123 3.03 15.49 33.95
N LEU A 124 4.30 15.14 34.16
CA LEU A 124 5.34 16.10 34.54
C LEU A 124 5.47 17.25 33.54
N LEU A 125 5.47 16.94 32.23
CA LEU A 125 5.50 17.97 31.18
C LEU A 125 4.23 18.83 31.19
N SER A 126 3.06 18.20 31.35
CA SER A 126 1.79 18.93 31.34
C SER A 126 1.70 19.91 32.50
N ASP A 127 2.01 19.46 33.72
CA ASP A 127 1.94 20.26 34.94
C ASP A 127 2.91 21.44 34.90
N ASP A 128 4.10 21.21 34.35
CA ASP A 128 5.13 22.24 34.23
C ASP A 128 4.82 23.25 33.12
N PHE A 129 4.31 22.78 31.98
CA PHE A 129 3.91 23.65 30.88
C PHE A 129 2.66 24.47 31.22
N GLU A 130 1.75 23.92 32.01
CA GLU A 130 0.59 24.67 32.51
C GLU A 130 1.00 25.81 33.42
N LYS A 131 2.00 25.60 34.30
CA LYS A 131 2.57 26.66 35.13
C LYS A 131 3.29 27.73 34.31
N ARG A 132 4.02 27.32 33.26
CA ARG A 132 4.90 28.23 32.51
C ARG A 132 4.20 28.98 31.39
N PHE A 133 3.26 28.33 30.71
CA PHE A 133 2.61 28.83 29.50
C PHE A 133 1.08 28.98 29.66
N GLY A 134 0.52 28.58 30.79
CA GLY A 134 -0.92 28.65 31.06
C GLY A 134 -1.71 27.41 30.64
N PRO A 135 -3.04 27.44 30.82
CA PRO A 135 -3.94 26.32 30.59
C PRO A 135 -3.81 25.75 29.18
N LYS A 136 -3.93 24.43 29.06
CA LYS A 136 -3.80 23.74 27.77
C LYS A 136 -4.78 24.26 26.71
N GLU A 137 -6.03 24.50 27.10
CA GLU A 137 -7.10 24.94 26.20
C GLU A 137 -6.79 26.31 25.58
N GLU A 138 -6.24 27.24 26.37
CA GLU A 138 -5.84 28.57 25.90
C GLU A 138 -4.65 28.49 24.93
N ARG A 139 -3.70 27.57 25.18
CA ARG A 139 -2.54 27.34 24.31
C ARG A 139 -2.93 26.74 22.96
N GLU A 140 -3.88 25.82 22.96
CA GLU A 140 -4.37 25.17 21.73
C GLU A 140 -5.30 26.09 20.92
N ALA A 141 -5.99 27.03 21.56
CA ALA A 141 -6.83 28.03 20.91
C ALA A 141 -6.04 29.19 20.27
N ALA A 142 -4.86 29.50 20.78
CA ALA A 142 -4.04 30.60 20.28
C ALA A 142 -3.35 30.27 18.94
N CYS A 143 -3.65 31.04 17.89
CA CYS A 143 -2.99 30.89 16.58
C CYS A 143 -1.57 31.49 16.54
N TYR A 144 -1.25 32.40 17.47
CA TYR A 144 0.06 33.05 17.57
C TYR A 144 0.42 33.27 19.04
N TYR A 145 1.62 32.84 19.41
CA TYR A 145 2.17 33.01 20.76
C TYR A 145 3.61 33.51 20.67
N LEU A 146 3.88 34.65 21.30
CA LEU A 146 5.24 35.17 21.43
C LEU A 146 5.80 34.71 22.77
N VAL A 147 6.79 33.83 22.72
CA VAL A 147 7.47 33.32 23.91
C VAL A 147 8.34 34.43 24.49
N LYS A 148 8.09 34.80 25.75
CA LYS A 148 8.96 35.75 26.45
C LYS A 148 10.30 35.10 26.78
N GLU A 149 11.36 35.89 26.92
CA GLU A 149 12.71 35.38 27.16
C GLU A 149 12.78 34.52 28.43
N GLU A 150 12.07 34.92 29.49
CA GLU A 150 11.98 34.18 30.76
C GLU A 150 11.23 32.83 30.65
N GLN A 151 10.45 32.63 29.58
CA GLN A 151 9.71 31.40 29.31
C GLN A 151 10.47 30.44 28.38
N ASN A 152 11.66 30.83 27.92
CA ASN A 152 12.46 30.01 27.02
C ASN A 152 12.97 28.73 27.71
N LEU A 153 13.03 27.62 26.97
CA LEU A 153 13.45 26.32 27.49
C LEU A 153 14.97 26.19 27.37
N ASP A 154 15.63 25.79 28.46
CA ASP A 154 17.06 25.51 28.45
C ASP A 154 17.37 24.17 27.73
N THR A 155 18.62 23.99 27.30
CA THR A 155 19.10 22.87 26.48
C THR A 155 18.78 21.50 27.08
N HIS A 156 18.88 21.38 28.41
CA HIS A 156 18.63 20.13 29.15
C HIS A 156 17.32 20.14 29.94
N TYR A 157 16.46 21.14 29.73
CA TYR A 157 15.26 21.38 30.54
C TYR A 157 14.39 20.14 30.75
N VAL A 158 14.06 19.44 29.67
CA VAL A 158 13.19 18.25 29.70
C VAL A 158 13.87 17.08 30.44
N GLN A 159 15.18 16.93 30.27
CA GLN A 159 15.95 15.89 30.96
C GLN A 159 16.00 16.15 32.46
N ASP A 160 16.21 17.40 32.87
CA ASP A 160 16.27 17.79 34.27
C ASP A 160 14.89 17.74 34.93
N LEU A 161 13.82 18.05 34.19
CA LEU A 161 12.44 17.87 34.64
C LEU A 161 12.13 16.40 34.95
N TYR A 162 12.56 15.47 34.09
CA TYR A 162 12.37 14.04 34.32
C TYR A 162 13.20 13.52 35.50
N LYS A 163 14.46 13.97 35.64
CA LYS A 163 15.30 13.65 36.81
C LYS A 163 14.67 14.14 38.11
N LYS A 164 14.13 15.37 38.14
CA LYS A 164 13.41 15.93 39.30
C LYS A 164 12.16 15.11 39.65
N GLY A 165 11.48 14.57 38.64
CA GLY A 165 10.30 13.73 38.81
C GLY A 165 10.58 12.26 39.14
N ASP A 166 11.85 11.87 39.36
CA ASP A 166 12.28 10.48 39.57
C ASP A 166 11.81 9.58 38.42
N VAL A 167 12.13 10.00 37.19
CA VAL A 167 11.88 9.25 35.96
C VAL A 167 13.15 9.26 35.13
N ASP A 168 13.78 8.09 34.95
CA ASP A 168 14.92 7.96 34.04
C ASP A 168 14.53 8.37 32.60
N LEU A 169 15.52 8.65 31.74
CA LEU A 169 15.38 8.98 30.30
C LEU A 169 15.07 7.80 29.37
#